data_AF-A0A0L0FFF2-F1
#
_entry.id   AF-A0A0L0FFF2-F1
#
_cell.length_a   1.000
_cell.length_b   1.000
_cell.length_c   1.000
_cell.angle_alpha   90.00
_cell.angle_beta   90.00
_cell.angle_gamma   90.00
#
_symmetry.space_group_name_H-M   'P 1'
#
loop_
_entity.id
_entity.type
_entity.pdbx_description
1 polymer ?
#
loop_
_entity_poly.entity_id
_entity_poly.type
_entity_poly.pdbx_seq_one_letter_code
_entity_poly.pdbx_strand_id
1 'polypeptide(L)'
;MYTNLNFNALSMPHRWNTELLEVAGVVARIMYEDEHSLLNLSPLAKLSDIIEHEQSLRDGAPALETSPSLAADKEALAVLHGRAAHIMNTFSFRNSTPYSAVGMALQRGFLSGVQDNSLGAPSIITSRGVMATKDARLPNADLENYIWREVAVVPKNLYTECKAFLDQLDGDCSPRTLTLTDLYAELTAYPLTEARCATLLAWWVDVVINRLDASKSNDYTRRLYDCLKVQLSPQQQTTTTASDNGKAVAGNTQSSELPTLEGRVVPMNRYKHFTVGKTIPRDMPFPESLLAFSIADRLSRTQLLSLSFQELTVALWLRYILEDPKVSTKLLDPSFSQRMLHVVSKGYGNMPQKHKTETVDRLQLVECVPTSQGLRLPEAAYLPVVSFFKDLPLVHLDKTHSPVPDTFLTTLGVRTRVSLELVLERLGELNWNQDSLLSYLAGEMDQFSASEWQRLKSVAFLSADDTFTTDSRTSGSATLGGDSADAVVAPPAYTKDTPVQNPPSRVLRERTATLPPSRMYRANELYTPTVEHSLLGLRTLMWGSGNGASA
;
A
#
# COMPACT_ATOMS: atom_id res chain seq x y z
N MET A 1 -18.25 -81.32 59.49
CA MET A 1 -17.45 -81.41 58.24
C MET A 1 -16.67 -80.12 58.12
N TYR A 2 -15.42 -80.12 58.60
CA TYR A 2 -14.53 -78.97 58.45
C TYR A 2 -14.20 -78.81 56.97
N THR A 3 -14.60 -77.69 56.39
CA THR A 3 -14.14 -77.25 55.07
C THR A 3 -12.65 -77.02 55.16
N ASN A 4 -11.88 -77.86 54.47
CA ASN A 4 -10.46 -77.65 54.20
C ASN A 4 -10.30 -76.31 53.46
N LEU A 5 -10.11 -75.23 54.21
CA LEU A 5 -9.49 -74.01 53.74
C LEU A 5 -8.08 -74.42 53.31
N ASN A 6 -7.91 -74.58 52.00
CA ASN A 6 -6.64 -74.91 51.40
C ASN A 6 -5.72 -73.69 51.55
N PHE A 7 -4.90 -73.69 52.61
CA PHE A 7 -3.84 -72.72 52.88
C PHE A 7 -2.63 -72.90 51.94
N ASN A 8 -2.86 -73.10 50.63
CA ASN A 8 -1.88 -72.71 49.61
C ASN A 8 -1.75 -71.17 49.51
N ALA A 9 -1.98 -70.48 50.63
CA ALA A 9 -2.03 -69.07 50.92
C ALA A 9 -0.64 -68.44 51.03
N LEU A 10 0.31 -68.86 50.18
CA LEU A 10 1.50 -68.07 49.92
C LEU A 10 1.21 -66.98 48.88
N SER A 11 0.22 -67.17 48.00
CA SER A 11 -0.20 -66.17 47.01
C SER A 11 -1.23 -65.15 47.54
N MET A 12 -2.03 -65.52 48.55
CA MET A 12 -3.06 -64.66 49.14
C MET A 12 -2.48 -63.42 49.86
N PRO A 13 -1.43 -63.52 50.71
CA PRO A 13 -0.80 -62.36 51.33
C PRO A 13 -0.15 -61.45 50.28
N HIS A 14 0.50 -62.03 49.26
CA HIS A 14 1.11 -61.26 48.19
C HIS A 14 0.08 -60.48 47.38
N ARG A 15 -1.05 -61.10 47.03
CA ARG A 15 -2.13 -60.44 46.31
C ARG A 15 -2.79 -59.33 47.15
N TRP A 16 -3.10 -59.59 48.41
CA TRP A 16 -3.66 -58.58 49.31
C TRP A 16 -2.71 -57.39 49.51
N ASN A 17 -1.41 -57.66 49.65
CA ASN A 17 -0.41 -56.60 49.77
C ASN A 17 -0.29 -55.78 48.48
N THR A 18 -0.37 -56.40 47.30
CA THR A 18 -0.39 -55.68 46.02
C THR A 18 -1.66 -54.83 45.87
N GLU A 19 -2.83 -55.38 46.16
CA GLU A 19 -4.11 -54.65 46.10
C GLU A 19 -4.12 -53.47 47.09
N LEU A 20 -3.58 -53.64 48.31
CA LEU A 20 -3.44 -52.55 49.29
C LEU A 20 -2.52 -51.43 48.78
N LEU A 21 -1.41 -51.78 48.12
CA LEU A 21 -0.50 -50.80 47.51
C LEU A 21 -1.15 -50.06 46.34
N GLU A 22 -1.96 -50.74 45.53
CA GLU A 22 -2.72 -50.09 44.47
C GLU A 22 -3.77 -49.12 45.05
N VAL A 23 -4.48 -49.50 46.12
CA VAL A 23 -5.39 -48.58 46.83
C VAL A 23 -4.63 -47.37 47.39
N ALA A 24 -3.43 -47.56 47.94
CA ALA A 24 -2.58 -46.44 48.37
C ALA A 24 -2.20 -45.52 47.19
N GLY A 25 -1.98 -46.08 46.00
CA GLY A 25 -1.80 -45.31 44.76
C GLY A 25 -3.03 -44.46 44.40
N VAL A 26 -4.25 -45.01 44.55
CA VAL A 26 -5.50 -44.27 44.33
C VAL A 26 -5.66 -43.13 45.36
N VAL A 27 -5.33 -43.37 46.63
CA VAL A 27 -5.36 -42.31 47.65
C VAL A 27 -4.34 -41.22 47.32
N ALA A 28 -3.13 -41.60 46.89
CA ALA A 28 -2.12 -40.66 46.42
C ALA A 28 -2.62 -39.85 45.21
N ARG A 29 -3.40 -40.46 44.32
CA ARG A 29 -4.05 -39.79 43.18
C ARG A 29 -5.05 -38.72 43.62
N ILE A 30 -5.87 -39.03 44.62
CA ILE A 30 -6.85 -38.07 45.18
C ILE A 30 -6.12 -36.90 45.84
N MET A 31 -5.08 -37.18 46.64
CA MET A 31 -4.26 -36.14 47.27
C MET A 31 -3.55 -35.26 46.24
N TYR A 32 -3.02 -35.87 45.18
CA TYR A 32 -2.40 -35.14 44.07
C TYR A 32 -3.37 -34.16 43.42
N GLU A 33 -4.60 -34.60 43.12
CA GLU A 33 -5.63 -33.73 42.52
C GLU A 33 -6.08 -32.63 43.46
N ASP A 34 -6.22 -32.91 44.76
CA ASP A 34 -6.55 -31.92 45.79
C ASP A 34 -5.47 -30.83 45.87
N GLU A 35 -4.20 -31.22 46.00
CA GLU A 35 -3.06 -30.30 46.01
C GLU A 35 -2.96 -29.47 44.71
N HIS A 36 -3.23 -30.09 43.55
CA HIS A 36 -3.28 -29.38 42.29
C HIS A 36 -4.44 -28.36 42.22
N SER A 37 -5.58 -28.66 42.84
CA SER A 37 -6.74 -27.75 42.89
C SER A 37 -6.48 -26.51 43.77
N LEU A 38 -5.56 -26.61 44.73
CA LEU A 38 -5.18 -25.53 45.66
C LEU A 38 -4.12 -24.57 45.09
N LEU A 39 -3.67 -24.80 43.85
CA LEU A 39 -2.71 -23.92 43.18
C LEU A 39 -3.35 -22.58 42.81
N ASN A 40 -2.69 -21.48 43.17
CA ASN A 40 -3.14 -20.15 42.76
C ASN A 40 -2.78 -19.90 41.28
N LEU A 41 -3.77 -20.01 40.40
CA LEU A 41 -3.59 -19.86 38.95
C LEU A 41 -3.62 -18.39 38.47
N SER A 42 -3.82 -17.42 39.37
CA SER A 42 -3.86 -15.99 39.01
C SER A 42 -2.64 -15.51 38.20
N PRO A 43 -1.40 -16.00 38.42
CA PRO A 43 -0.25 -15.57 37.63
C PRO A 43 -0.33 -15.98 36.15
N LEU A 44 -1.04 -17.06 35.80
CA LEU A 44 -1.15 -17.55 34.42
C LEU A 44 -1.95 -16.60 33.52
N ALA A 45 -2.86 -15.81 34.08
CA ALA A 45 -3.64 -14.84 33.30
C ALA A 45 -2.77 -13.77 32.63
N LYS A 46 -1.55 -13.54 33.16
CA LYS A 46 -0.61 -12.53 32.64
C LYS A 46 0.47 -13.12 31.74
N LEU A 47 0.43 -14.43 31.50
CA LEU A 47 1.45 -15.14 30.72
C LEU A 47 1.50 -14.65 29.27
N SER A 48 0.34 -14.34 28.65
CA SER A 48 0.29 -13.76 27.29
C SER A 48 0.99 -12.42 27.23
N ASP A 49 0.78 -11.56 28.22
CA ASP A 49 1.28 -10.19 28.26
C ASP A 49 2.80 -10.19 28.44
N ILE A 50 3.31 -11.13 29.25
CA ILE A 50 4.75 -11.35 29.42
C ILE A 50 5.39 -11.80 28.11
N ILE A 51 4.78 -12.76 27.40
CA ILE A 51 5.28 -13.24 26.11
C ILE A 51 5.25 -12.12 25.06
N GLU A 52 4.18 -11.34 25.00
CA GLU A 52 4.06 -10.19 24.09
C GLU A 52 5.11 -9.13 24.37
N HIS A 53 5.36 -8.80 25.64
CA HIS A 53 6.41 -7.87 26.04
C HIS A 53 7.81 -8.38 25.67
N GLU A 54 8.11 -9.65 25.93
CA GLU A 54 9.40 -10.25 25.57
C GLU A 54 9.64 -10.29 24.06
N GLN A 55 8.59 -10.46 23.27
CA GLN A 55 8.69 -10.40 21.82
C GLN A 55 8.84 -8.98 21.30
N SER A 56 8.15 -7.99 21.90
CA SER A 56 8.34 -6.58 21.56
C SER A 56 9.80 -6.14 21.76
N LEU A 57 10.45 -6.63 22.82
CA LEU A 57 11.88 -6.39 23.06
C LEU A 57 12.77 -7.01 21.97
N ARG A 58 12.43 -8.22 21.50
CA ARG A 58 13.14 -8.89 20.40
C ARG A 58 12.97 -8.18 19.06
N ASP A 59 11.82 -7.57 18.84
CA ASP A 59 11.49 -6.82 17.61
C ASP A 59 12.14 -5.42 17.56
N GLY A 60 13.03 -5.10 18.50
CA GLY A 60 13.84 -3.88 18.49
C GLY A 60 13.17 -2.67 19.15
N ALA A 61 12.12 -2.87 19.96
CA ALA A 61 11.62 -1.81 20.82
C ALA A 61 12.71 -1.35 21.79
N PRO A 62 12.81 -0.05 22.12
CA PRO A 62 13.74 0.42 23.13
C PRO A 62 13.47 -0.36 24.42
N ALA A 63 14.53 -0.95 24.99
CA ALA A 63 14.47 -1.61 26.28
C ALA A 63 14.16 -0.55 27.35
N LEU A 64 12.89 -0.22 27.53
CA LEU A 64 12.43 0.46 28.74
C LEU A 64 12.74 -0.46 29.91
N GLU A 65 13.23 0.11 31.00
CA GLU A 65 13.50 -0.64 32.23
C GLU A 65 12.27 -1.49 32.58
N THR A 66 12.52 -2.77 32.84
CA THR A 66 11.48 -3.74 33.19
C THR A 66 10.59 -3.12 34.26
N SER A 67 9.33 -2.83 33.90
CA SER A 67 8.39 -2.24 34.85
C SER A 67 8.36 -3.10 36.13
N PRO A 68 8.37 -2.50 37.33
CA PRO A 68 8.35 -3.26 38.59
C PRO A 68 7.17 -4.24 38.67
N SER A 69 6.07 -3.95 37.97
CA SER A 69 4.92 -4.85 37.84
C SER A 69 5.26 -6.14 37.09
N LEU A 70 6.01 -6.07 35.98
CA LEU A 70 6.31 -7.23 35.15
C LEU A 70 7.31 -8.18 35.83
N ALA A 71 8.24 -7.62 36.60
CA ALA A 71 9.18 -8.40 37.41
C ALA A 71 8.44 -9.19 38.50
N ALA A 72 7.49 -8.56 39.20
CA ALA A 72 6.66 -9.22 40.20
C ALA A 72 5.80 -10.34 39.57
N ASP A 73 5.27 -10.13 38.37
CA ASP A 73 4.47 -11.14 37.67
C ASP A 73 5.29 -12.37 37.25
N LYS A 74 6.54 -12.16 36.82
CA LYS A 74 7.49 -13.25 36.53
C LYS A 74 7.86 -14.03 37.79
N GLU A 75 8.07 -13.35 38.91
CA GLU A 75 8.35 -14.00 40.18
C GLU A 75 7.16 -14.83 40.67
N ALA A 76 5.94 -14.29 40.59
CA ALA A 76 4.73 -15.01 40.94
C ALA A 76 4.52 -16.29 40.10
N LEU A 77 4.84 -16.22 38.79
CA LEU A 77 4.84 -17.40 37.91
C LEU A 77 5.91 -18.43 38.31
N ALA A 78 7.11 -17.98 38.66
CA ALA A 78 8.17 -18.88 39.12
C ALA A 78 7.79 -19.61 40.42
N VAL A 79 7.16 -18.91 41.37
CA VAL A 79 6.65 -19.51 42.61
C VAL A 79 5.54 -20.55 42.32
N LEU A 80 4.60 -20.22 41.42
CA LEU A 80 3.55 -21.15 41.00
C LEU A 80 4.16 -22.43 40.39
N HIS A 81 5.08 -22.28 39.44
CA HIS A 81 5.73 -23.42 38.82
C HIS A 81 6.56 -24.22 39.84
N GLY A 82 7.26 -23.58 40.77
CA GLY A 82 7.99 -24.28 41.83
C GLY A 82 7.09 -25.14 42.71
N ARG A 83 5.90 -24.64 43.08
CA ARG A 83 4.89 -25.43 43.82
C ARG A 83 4.37 -26.60 43.00
N ALA A 84 4.07 -26.37 41.73
CA ALA A 84 3.64 -27.41 40.80
C ALA A 84 4.68 -28.52 40.65
N ALA A 85 5.94 -28.13 40.48
CA ALA A 85 7.05 -29.05 40.35
C ALA A 85 7.23 -29.88 41.63
N HIS A 86 7.06 -29.26 42.79
CA HIS A 86 7.08 -29.95 44.07
C HIS A 86 5.98 -31.02 44.16
N ILE A 87 4.74 -30.70 43.80
CA ILE A 87 3.64 -31.66 43.79
C ILE A 87 3.95 -32.81 42.82
N MET A 88 4.24 -32.51 41.55
CA MET A 88 4.54 -33.53 40.53
C MET A 88 5.71 -34.45 40.93
N ASN A 89 6.78 -33.88 41.50
CA ASN A 89 7.93 -34.68 41.93
C ASN A 89 7.65 -35.50 43.19
N THR A 90 6.80 -35.01 44.11
CA THR A 90 6.40 -35.76 45.31
C THR A 90 5.62 -37.03 44.94
N PHE A 91 4.79 -36.95 43.91
CA PHE A 91 4.02 -38.07 43.38
C PHE A 91 4.73 -38.81 42.23
N SER A 92 6.06 -38.69 42.12
CA SER A 92 6.87 -39.49 41.20
C SER A 92 7.29 -40.82 41.86
N PHE A 93 6.78 -41.93 41.34
CA PHE A 93 6.99 -43.25 41.96
C PHE A 93 8.33 -43.83 41.52
N ARG A 94 9.31 -43.86 42.42
CA ARG A 94 10.63 -44.45 42.12
C ARG A 94 10.64 -45.95 42.41
N ASN A 95 11.47 -46.70 41.68
CA ASN A 95 11.72 -48.10 42.00
C ASN A 95 12.29 -48.20 43.42
N SER A 96 11.55 -48.83 44.31
CA SER A 96 11.99 -49.07 45.69
C SER A 96 13.06 -50.16 45.72
N THR A 97 14.11 -49.97 46.53
CA THR A 97 15.06 -51.02 46.88
C THR A 97 14.60 -51.71 48.18
N PRO A 98 14.64 -53.05 48.30
CA PRO A 98 15.13 -54.04 47.34
C PRO A 98 14.08 -54.53 46.31
N TYR A 99 12.79 -54.18 46.45
CA TYR A 99 11.72 -54.66 45.56
C TYR A 99 11.06 -53.53 44.75
N SER A 100 11.39 -53.44 43.47
CA SER A 100 10.82 -52.45 42.54
C SER A 100 9.30 -52.58 42.36
N ALA A 101 8.74 -53.76 42.65
CA ALA A 101 7.32 -54.05 42.56
C ALA A 101 6.43 -53.11 43.39
N VAL A 102 6.95 -52.55 44.49
CA VAL A 102 6.19 -51.63 45.36
C VAL A 102 5.86 -50.33 44.64
N GLY A 103 6.88 -49.68 44.06
CA GLY A 103 6.70 -48.45 43.28
C GLY A 103 5.78 -48.65 42.08
N MET A 104 5.91 -49.78 41.38
CA MET A 104 5.04 -50.11 40.24
C MET A 104 3.58 -50.34 40.65
N ALA A 105 3.33 -51.00 41.80
CA ALA A 105 1.97 -51.20 42.30
C ALA A 105 1.31 -49.86 42.70
N LEU A 106 2.06 -48.98 43.38
CA LEU A 106 1.60 -47.63 43.70
C LEU A 106 1.31 -46.81 42.43
N GLN A 107 2.22 -46.83 41.44
CA GLN A 107 2.03 -46.15 40.16
C GLN A 107 0.80 -46.69 39.41
N ARG A 108 0.60 -48.01 39.39
CA ARG A 108 -0.58 -48.63 38.75
C ARG A 108 -1.87 -48.17 39.43
N GLY A 109 -1.87 -48.15 40.77
CA GLY A 109 -2.98 -47.60 41.54
C GLY A 109 -3.25 -46.14 41.22
N PHE A 110 -2.19 -45.32 41.14
CA PHE A 110 -2.28 -43.91 40.80
C PHE A 110 -2.87 -43.67 39.41
N LEU A 111 -2.46 -44.46 38.40
CA LEU A 111 -2.96 -44.38 37.03
C LEU A 111 -4.22 -45.23 36.79
N SER A 112 -4.81 -45.81 37.83
CA SER A 112 -6.03 -46.62 37.69
C SER A 112 -7.23 -45.74 37.31
N GLY A 113 -8.23 -46.34 36.67
CA GLY A 113 -9.46 -45.63 36.28
C GLY A 113 -9.32 -44.69 35.07
N VAL A 114 -8.19 -44.72 34.38
CA VAL A 114 -7.98 -43.98 33.11
C VAL A 114 -8.72 -44.66 31.96
N GLN A 115 -8.59 -45.99 31.83
CA GLN A 115 -9.18 -46.78 30.73
C GLN A 115 -10.71 -46.80 30.78
N ASP A 116 -11.27 -46.91 31.99
CA ASP A 116 -12.73 -46.91 32.21
C ASP A 116 -13.28 -45.51 32.52
N ASN A 117 -12.44 -44.48 32.39
CA ASN A 117 -12.76 -43.05 32.60
C ASN A 117 -13.43 -42.74 33.97
N SER A 118 -13.16 -43.56 34.99
CA SER A 118 -13.72 -43.39 36.35
C SER A 118 -12.97 -42.34 37.17
N LEU A 119 -11.66 -42.20 36.95
CA LEU A 119 -10.78 -41.20 37.59
C LEU A 119 -10.14 -40.25 36.55
N GLY A 120 -10.13 -40.63 35.27
CA GLY A 120 -9.51 -39.83 34.21
C GLY A 120 -7.99 -39.75 34.32
N ALA A 121 -7.37 -39.02 33.38
CA ALA A 121 -5.92 -38.83 33.34
C ALA A 121 -5.45 -37.75 34.35
N PRO A 122 -4.19 -37.82 34.83
CA PRO A 122 -3.63 -36.83 35.75
C PRO A 122 -3.73 -35.37 35.37
N SER A 123 -4.12 -34.51 36.31
CA SER A 123 -4.16 -33.06 36.08
C SER A 123 -2.78 -32.43 36.25
N ILE A 124 -2.29 -31.71 35.25
CA ILE A 124 -1.01 -30.98 35.31
C ILE A 124 -1.22 -29.50 35.03
N ILE A 125 -0.27 -28.66 35.49
CA ILE A 125 -0.26 -27.24 35.11
C ILE A 125 0.22 -27.08 33.67
N THR A 126 -0.51 -26.28 32.92
CA THR A 126 -0.17 -25.80 31.58
C THR A 126 -0.26 -24.28 31.52
N SER A 127 0.13 -23.69 30.38
CA SER A 127 -0.07 -22.28 30.05
C SER A 127 -1.53 -21.81 30.17
N ARG A 128 -2.51 -22.73 30.13
CA ARG A 128 -3.94 -22.44 30.25
C ARG A 128 -4.55 -22.81 31.60
N GLY A 129 -3.73 -23.18 32.57
CA GLY A 129 -4.18 -23.65 33.87
C GLY A 129 -4.05 -25.15 34.04
N VAL A 130 -4.77 -25.68 35.03
CA VAL A 130 -4.73 -27.11 35.38
C VAL A 130 -5.66 -27.88 34.44
N MET A 131 -5.13 -28.93 33.80
CA MET A 131 -5.92 -29.80 32.94
C MET A 131 -5.36 -31.22 32.89
N ALA A 132 -6.17 -32.17 32.42
CA ALA A 132 -5.76 -33.54 32.24
C ALA A 132 -4.55 -33.66 31.29
N THR A 133 -3.62 -34.55 31.59
CA THR A 133 -2.36 -34.74 30.86
C THR A 133 -2.59 -35.08 29.40
N LYS A 134 -3.66 -35.84 29.09
CA LYS A 134 -4.05 -36.18 27.72
C LYS A 134 -4.36 -34.96 26.84
N ASP A 135 -4.83 -33.87 27.46
CA ASP A 135 -5.22 -32.64 26.79
C ASP A 135 -4.05 -31.63 26.72
N ALA A 136 -3.04 -31.82 27.56
CA ALA A 136 -1.84 -31.00 27.60
C ALA A 136 -0.86 -31.32 26.45
N ARG A 137 0.01 -30.35 26.15
CA ARG A 137 1.09 -30.48 25.17
C ARG A 137 2.46 -30.30 25.78
N LEU A 138 3.42 -31.14 25.39
CA LEU A 138 4.83 -30.97 25.73
C LEU A 138 5.47 -29.88 24.85
N PRO A 139 6.37 -29.06 25.42
CA PRO A 139 6.99 -27.95 24.69
C PRO A 139 7.86 -28.47 23.53
N ASN A 140 7.85 -27.73 22.43
CA ASN A 140 8.67 -27.98 21.25
C ASN A 140 9.39 -26.68 20.88
N ALA A 141 10.72 -26.71 20.88
CA ALA A 141 11.56 -25.54 20.68
C ALA A 141 11.25 -24.77 19.39
N ASP A 142 10.82 -25.46 18.33
CA ASP A 142 10.52 -24.84 17.03
C ASP A 142 9.13 -24.17 17.01
N LEU A 143 8.13 -24.75 17.70
CA LEU A 143 6.71 -24.34 17.60
C LEU A 143 6.23 -23.42 18.74
N GLU A 144 6.84 -23.54 19.91
CA GLU A 144 6.34 -22.89 21.14
C GLU A 144 6.31 -21.37 21.04
N ASN A 145 7.20 -20.76 20.27
CA ASN A 145 7.21 -19.30 20.07
C ASN A 145 5.95 -18.78 19.34
N TYR A 146 5.22 -19.68 18.67
CA TYR A 146 4.03 -19.38 17.86
C TYR A 146 2.74 -19.95 18.46
N ILE A 147 2.77 -20.37 19.72
CA ILE A 147 1.62 -20.90 20.44
C ILE A 147 1.56 -20.20 21.79
N TRP A 148 0.52 -19.41 22.04
CA TRP A 148 0.50 -18.52 23.22
C TRP A 148 -0.84 -18.42 23.95
N ARG A 149 -1.94 -18.90 23.37
CA ARG A 149 -3.29 -18.73 23.94
C ARG A 149 -4.16 -19.97 23.86
N GLU A 150 -4.33 -20.55 22.67
CA GLU A 150 -5.35 -21.58 22.46
C GLU A 150 -4.89 -22.94 22.98
N VAL A 151 -3.64 -23.30 22.70
CA VAL A 151 -3.10 -24.61 23.06
C VAL A 151 -2.48 -24.58 24.45
N ALA A 152 -2.84 -25.57 25.27
CA ALA A 152 -2.33 -25.73 26.62
C ALA A 152 -0.97 -26.46 26.63
N VAL A 153 0.09 -25.70 26.86
CA VAL A 153 1.48 -26.20 26.81
C VAL A 153 2.05 -26.29 28.22
N VAL A 154 2.75 -27.39 28.53
CA VAL A 154 3.48 -27.56 29.79
C VAL A 154 4.67 -26.59 29.81
N PRO A 155 4.79 -25.72 30.84
CA PRO A 155 5.93 -24.82 31.00
C PRO A 155 7.28 -25.54 30.92
N LYS A 156 8.27 -24.95 30.23
CA LYS A 156 9.60 -25.57 30.02
C LYS A 156 10.28 -26.03 31.30
N ASN A 157 10.20 -25.22 32.36
CA ASN A 157 10.78 -25.55 33.65
C ASN A 157 10.13 -26.79 34.27
N LEU A 158 8.81 -26.92 34.20
CA LEU A 158 8.10 -28.13 34.64
C LEU A 158 8.47 -29.35 33.77
N TYR A 159 8.59 -29.16 32.46
CA TYR A 159 9.02 -30.23 31.57
C TYR A 159 10.44 -30.74 31.92
N THR A 160 11.37 -29.84 32.28
CA THR A 160 12.72 -30.22 32.68
C THR A 160 12.82 -30.80 34.08
N GLU A 161 12.13 -30.20 35.06
CA GLU A 161 12.24 -30.57 36.48
C GLU A 161 11.41 -31.81 36.83
N CYS A 162 10.30 -32.04 36.14
CA CYS A 162 9.36 -33.13 36.42
C CYS A 162 9.41 -34.25 35.39
N LYS A 163 10.52 -34.36 34.64
CA LYS A 163 10.69 -35.38 33.60
C LYS A 163 10.41 -36.80 34.12
N ALA A 164 10.84 -37.12 35.34
CA ALA A 164 10.61 -38.43 35.94
C ALA A 164 9.11 -38.76 36.13
N PHE A 165 8.28 -37.75 36.45
CA PHE A 165 6.83 -37.92 36.53
C PHE A 165 6.21 -38.06 35.13
N LEU A 166 6.63 -37.23 34.18
CA LEU A 166 6.11 -37.25 32.81
C LEU A 166 6.43 -38.56 32.08
N ASP A 167 7.64 -39.11 32.28
CA ASP A 167 8.07 -40.39 31.71
C ASP A 167 7.31 -41.59 32.33
N GLN A 168 6.63 -41.40 33.46
CA GLN A 168 5.77 -42.42 34.10
C GLN A 168 4.34 -42.44 33.55
N LEU A 169 3.98 -41.45 32.73
CA LEU A 169 2.66 -41.34 32.10
C LEU A 169 2.67 -42.07 30.74
N ASP A 170 2.08 -43.25 30.70
CA ASP A 170 1.99 -44.06 29.49
C ASP A 170 0.58 -44.04 28.87
N GLY A 171 0.52 -44.36 27.56
CA GLY A 171 -0.73 -44.53 26.83
C GLY A 171 -1.63 -43.29 26.88
N ASP A 172 -2.87 -43.47 27.33
CA ASP A 172 -3.89 -42.41 27.41
C ASP A 172 -3.60 -41.33 28.47
N CYS A 173 -2.58 -41.51 29.31
CA CYS A 173 -2.12 -40.49 30.25
C CYS A 173 -0.99 -39.62 29.70
N SER A 174 -0.37 -39.99 28.58
CA SER A 174 0.84 -39.31 28.12
C SER A 174 0.50 -37.98 27.42
N PRO A 175 1.09 -36.85 27.84
CA PRO A 175 0.93 -35.59 27.13
C PRO A 175 1.60 -35.66 25.76
N ARG A 176 0.94 -35.08 24.75
CA ARG A 176 1.43 -35.14 23.35
C ARG A 176 2.42 -34.02 23.08
N THR A 177 3.46 -34.26 22.28
CA THR A 177 4.32 -33.17 21.82
C THR A 177 3.58 -32.23 20.88
N LEU A 178 3.87 -30.93 20.95
CA LEU A 178 3.33 -29.93 20.02
C LEU A 178 3.57 -30.30 18.55
N THR A 179 2.51 -30.17 17.75
CA THR A 179 2.49 -30.46 16.32
C THR A 179 2.01 -29.25 15.49
N LEU A 180 2.15 -29.32 14.16
CA LEU A 180 1.59 -28.30 13.26
C LEU A 180 0.06 -28.21 13.34
N THR A 181 -0.63 -29.28 13.76
CA THR A 181 -2.09 -29.25 13.93
C THR A 181 -2.51 -28.33 15.06
N ASP A 182 -1.73 -28.29 16.13
CA ASP A 182 -1.94 -27.39 17.26
C ASP A 182 -1.68 -25.93 16.83
N LEU A 183 -0.65 -25.68 16.02
CA LEU A 183 -0.40 -24.36 15.42
C LEU A 183 -1.56 -23.88 14.55
N TYR A 184 -2.14 -24.74 13.70
CA TYR A 184 -3.29 -24.35 12.89
C TYR A 184 -4.52 -23.99 13.74
N ALA A 185 -4.74 -24.69 14.85
CA ALA A 185 -5.82 -24.38 15.78
C ALA A 185 -5.63 -22.99 16.42
N GLU A 186 -4.40 -22.70 16.88
CA GLU A 186 -4.01 -21.39 17.42
C GLU A 186 -4.30 -20.25 16.42
N LEU A 187 -3.81 -20.39 15.19
CA LEU A 187 -3.95 -19.37 14.15
C LEU A 187 -5.41 -19.17 13.69
N THR A 188 -6.23 -20.22 13.78
CA THR A 188 -7.66 -20.14 13.45
C THR A 188 -8.43 -19.33 14.50
N ALA A 189 -8.07 -19.51 15.78
CA ALA A 189 -8.72 -18.89 16.92
C ALA A 189 -8.34 -17.40 17.06
N TYR A 190 -7.06 -17.05 16.89
CA TYR A 190 -6.56 -15.71 17.17
C TYR A 190 -5.85 -15.05 15.97
N PRO A 191 -6.18 -13.79 15.62
CA PRO A 191 -5.45 -13.06 14.60
C PRO A 191 -4.06 -12.65 15.09
N LEU A 192 -3.11 -12.62 14.17
CA LEU A 192 -1.72 -12.21 14.42
C LEU A 192 -1.50 -10.72 14.14
N THR A 193 -0.60 -10.10 14.89
CA THR A 193 -0.06 -8.78 14.55
C THR A 193 0.84 -8.88 13.32
N GLU A 194 1.02 -7.76 12.59
CA GLU A 194 1.88 -7.71 11.40
C GLU A 194 3.32 -8.20 11.68
N ALA A 195 3.90 -7.82 12.83
CA ALA A 195 5.24 -8.24 13.23
C ALA A 195 5.33 -9.75 13.47
N ARG A 196 4.41 -10.33 14.26
CA ARG A 196 4.35 -11.77 14.50
C ARG A 196 4.06 -12.57 13.24
N CYS A 197 3.22 -12.03 12.36
CA CYS A 197 2.95 -12.65 11.08
C CYS A 197 4.23 -12.76 10.24
N ALA A 198 5.04 -11.71 10.20
CA ALA A 198 6.32 -11.74 9.47
C ALA A 198 7.29 -12.77 10.07
N THR A 199 7.42 -12.83 11.40
CA THR A 199 8.31 -13.80 12.05
C THR A 199 7.85 -15.24 11.88
N LEU A 200 6.53 -15.50 11.89
CA LEU A 200 5.96 -16.81 11.58
C LEU A 200 6.23 -17.21 10.13
N LEU A 201 6.01 -16.30 9.17
CA LEU A 201 6.25 -16.58 7.75
C LEU A 201 7.73 -16.83 7.45
N ALA A 202 8.65 -16.08 8.07
CA ALA A 202 10.08 -16.31 7.94
C ALA A 202 10.46 -17.71 8.44
N TRP A 203 10.01 -18.07 9.66
CA TRP A 203 10.24 -19.40 10.23
C TRP A 203 9.59 -20.51 9.39
N TRP A 204 8.41 -20.28 8.83
CA TRP A 204 7.74 -21.24 7.95
C TRP A 204 8.61 -21.58 6.75
N VAL A 205 9.23 -20.58 6.12
CA VAL A 205 10.17 -20.83 5.01
C VAL A 205 11.37 -21.61 5.51
N ASP A 206 12.02 -21.13 6.56
CA ASP A 206 13.33 -21.62 7.00
C ASP A 206 13.26 -23.04 7.60
N VAL A 207 12.17 -23.38 8.26
CA VAL A 207 11.99 -24.66 8.97
C VAL A 207 11.04 -25.59 8.24
N VAL A 208 9.89 -25.11 7.77
CA VAL A 208 8.86 -25.99 7.21
C VAL A 208 9.12 -26.25 5.74
N ILE A 209 9.26 -25.21 4.91
CA ILE A 209 9.46 -25.35 3.47
C ILE A 209 10.83 -25.96 3.16
N ASN A 210 11.88 -25.49 3.82
CA ASN A 210 13.25 -25.93 3.53
C ASN A 210 13.59 -27.33 4.11
N ARG A 211 12.88 -27.82 5.13
CA ARG A 211 13.17 -29.14 5.74
C ARG A 211 12.18 -30.25 5.35
N LEU A 212 10.98 -29.93 4.86
CA LEU A 212 9.99 -30.93 4.43
C LEU A 212 10.11 -31.26 2.95
N ASP A 213 9.64 -32.45 2.56
CA ASP A 213 9.52 -32.85 1.17
C ASP A 213 8.64 -31.87 0.37
N ALA A 214 9.16 -31.39 -0.77
CA ALA A 214 8.51 -30.38 -1.61
C ALA A 214 7.05 -30.73 -1.99
N SER A 215 6.72 -32.02 -2.11
CA SER A 215 5.36 -32.48 -2.43
C SER A 215 4.34 -32.24 -1.32
N LYS A 216 4.74 -32.28 -0.05
CA LYS A 216 3.82 -32.07 1.10
C LYS A 216 3.83 -30.62 1.57
N SER A 217 4.91 -29.88 1.27
CA SER A 217 5.09 -28.47 1.64
C SER A 217 3.96 -27.56 1.14
N ASN A 218 3.47 -27.79 -0.08
CA ASN A 218 2.38 -26.99 -0.66
C ASN A 218 1.05 -27.17 0.09
N ASP A 219 0.70 -28.38 0.49
CA ASP A 219 -0.55 -28.65 1.22
C ASP A 219 -0.53 -28.02 2.62
N TYR A 220 0.62 -28.11 3.31
CA TYR A 220 0.79 -27.45 4.61
C TYR A 220 0.73 -25.93 4.48
N THR A 221 1.41 -25.35 3.49
CA THR A 221 1.43 -23.90 3.28
C THR A 221 0.05 -23.37 2.89
N ARG A 222 -0.72 -24.12 2.10
CA ARG A 222 -2.12 -23.78 1.81
C ARG A 222 -2.96 -23.75 3.07
N ARG A 223 -2.84 -24.79 3.91
CA ARG A 223 -3.56 -24.87 5.19
C ARG A 223 -3.16 -23.74 6.15
N LEU A 224 -1.88 -23.35 6.17
CA LEU A 224 -1.42 -22.18 6.92
C LEU A 224 -2.18 -20.92 6.50
N TYR A 225 -2.28 -20.63 5.19
CA TYR A 225 -2.96 -19.44 4.70
C TYR A 225 -4.47 -19.43 4.93
N ASP A 226 -5.10 -20.59 4.96
CA ASP A 226 -6.53 -20.73 5.27
C ASP A 226 -6.82 -20.43 6.75
N CYS A 227 -5.90 -20.78 7.66
CA CYS A 227 -6.03 -20.52 9.09
C CYS A 227 -5.57 -19.10 9.48
N LEU A 228 -4.54 -18.57 8.83
CA LEU A 228 -3.85 -17.37 9.25
C LEU A 228 -4.67 -16.09 8.99
N LYS A 229 -4.95 -15.35 10.05
CA LYS A 229 -5.58 -14.03 10.02
C LYS A 229 -4.60 -12.99 10.55
N VAL A 230 -4.55 -11.82 9.91
CA VAL A 230 -3.68 -10.72 10.32
C VAL A 230 -4.51 -9.54 10.76
N GLN A 231 -4.25 -9.04 11.96
CA GLN A 231 -4.75 -7.76 12.44
C GLN A 231 -3.83 -6.67 11.91
N LEU A 232 -4.36 -5.88 10.97
CA LEU A 232 -3.64 -4.74 10.43
C LEU A 232 -3.63 -3.61 11.46
N SER A 233 -2.48 -2.97 11.59
CA SER A 233 -2.38 -1.73 12.35
C SER A 233 -3.29 -0.70 11.67
N PRO A 234 -4.01 0.17 12.41
CA PRO A 234 -4.65 1.31 11.80
C PRO A 234 -3.56 2.24 11.25
N GLN A 235 -3.09 1.95 10.04
CA GLN A 235 -2.42 2.95 9.24
C GLN A 235 -3.44 4.06 9.06
N GLN A 236 -3.04 5.28 9.41
CA GLN A 236 -3.74 6.50 9.07
C GLN A 236 -3.87 6.53 7.54
N GLN A 237 -4.88 5.84 7.00
CA GLN A 237 -5.42 6.18 5.70
C GLN A 237 -5.95 7.59 5.90
N THR A 238 -5.17 8.57 5.48
CA THR A 238 -5.67 9.89 5.13
C THR A 238 -6.66 9.69 3.99
N THR A 239 -7.88 9.26 4.33
CA THR A 239 -9.04 9.72 3.59
C THR A 239 -9.07 11.23 3.81
N THR A 240 -8.46 11.97 2.90
CA THR A 240 -8.69 13.40 2.71
C THR A 240 -10.16 13.58 2.35
N THR A 241 -11.04 13.54 3.35
CA THR A 241 -12.29 14.28 3.31
C THR A 241 -11.96 15.68 3.79
N ALA A 242 -11.67 16.55 2.83
CA ALA A 242 -11.62 17.98 3.08
C ALA A 242 -12.96 18.43 3.66
N SER A 243 -12.85 19.08 4.82
CA SER A 243 -13.75 20.07 5.41
C SER A 243 -14.90 20.54 4.53
N ASP A 244 -16.13 20.44 5.03
CA ASP A 244 -17.12 21.48 4.79
C ASP A 244 -17.90 21.84 6.07
N ASN A 245 -18.16 23.14 6.20
CA ASN A 245 -18.37 23.87 7.44
C ASN A 245 -19.71 23.62 8.16
N GLY A 246 -19.62 23.48 9.49
CA GLY A 246 -20.42 24.17 10.51
C GLY A 246 -21.94 24.26 10.38
N LYS A 247 -22.65 23.44 11.18
CA LYS A 247 -23.77 23.90 12.03
C LYS A 247 -24.11 22.85 13.09
N ALA A 248 -23.79 23.19 14.34
CA ALA A 248 -24.23 22.44 15.51
C ALA A 248 -25.74 22.62 15.71
N VAL A 249 -26.49 21.52 15.72
CA VAL A 249 -27.82 21.44 16.33
C VAL A 249 -27.81 20.23 17.26
N ALA A 250 -28.00 20.49 18.54
CA ALA A 250 -28.08 19.50 19.60
C ALA A 250 -29.39 18.70 19.48
N GLY A 251 -29.29 17.38 19.68
CA GLY A 251 -30.45 16.50 19.76
C GLY A 251 -30.06 15.05 20.06
N ASN A 252 -30.31 14.66 21.32
CA ASN A 252 -30.74 13.34 21.82
C ASN A 252 -30.02 12.03 21.40
N THR A 253 -29.12 11.65 22.31
CA THR A 253 -28.85 10.31 22.88
C THR A 253 -29.85 9.20 22.54
N GLN A 254 -29.38 8.21 21.78
CA GLN A 254 -29.59 6.80 22.09
C GLN A 254 -28.23 6.09 22.00
N SER A 255 -27.90 5.38 23.07
CA SER A 255 -26.69 4.61 23.33
C SER A 255 -26.34 3.68 22.18
N SER A 256 -25.23 3.98 21.51
CA SER A 256 -24.49 3.04 20.68
C SER A 256 -23.05 3.02 21.18
N GLU A 257 -22.55 1.80 21.32
CA GLU A 257 -21.34 1.37 22.00
C GLU A 257 -20.07 2.14 21.58
N LEU A 258 -19.09 2.18 22.50
CA LEU A 258 -17.75 2.71 22.28
C LEU A 258 -17.19 2.17 20.95
N PRO A 259 -16.63 3.01 20.05
CA PRO A 259 -15.82 2.51 18.96
C PRO A 259 -14.45 2.11 19.55
N THR A 260 -14.34 0.88 20.02
CA THR A 260 -13.03 0.26 20.27
C THR A 260 -12.29 0.25 18.94
N LEU A 261 -11.10 0.85 18.90
CA LEU A 261 -10.19 0.93 17.76
C LEU A 261 -9.65 -0.47 17.38
N GLU A 262 -10.51 -1.37 16.93
CA GLU A 262 -10.10 -2.69 16.48
C GLU A 262 -9.59 -2.62 15.04
N GLY A 263 -8.29 -2.87 14.87
CA GLY A 263 -7.63 -2.95 13.58
C GLY A 263 -8.32 -3.96 12.65
N ARG A 264 -8.36 -3.65 11.35
CA ARG A 264 -9.00 -4.49 10.33
C ARG A 264 -8.33 -5.86 10.29
N VAL A 265 -9.07 -6.92 10.62
CA VAL A 265 -8.59 -8.31 10.50
C VAL A 265 -8.81 -8.80 9.07
N VAL A 266 -7.75 -9.31 8.44
CA VAL A 266 -7.77 -9.79 7.05
C VAL A 266 -7.16 -11.19 6.97
N PRO A 267 -7.78 -12.16 6.26
CA PRO A 267 -7.21 -13.49 6.06
C PRO A 267 -6.01 -13.44 5.11
N MET A 268 -4.98 -14.26 5.39
CA MET A 268 -3.74 -14.28 4.62
C MET A 268 -3.95 -14.74 3.18
N ASN A 269 -4.88 -15.67 2.94
CA ASN A 269 -5.18 -16.21 1.60
C ASN A 269 -5.63 -15.17 0.56
N ARG A 270 -5.97 -13.95 1.00
CA ARG A 270 -6.35 -12.84 0.12
C ARG A 270 -5.12 -12.19 -0.54
N TYR A 271 -3.96 -12.28 0.11
CA TYR A 271 -2.71 -11.73 -0.39
C TYR A 271 -2.10 -12.66 -1.44
N LYS A 272 -1.69 -12.07 -2.56
CA LYS A 272 -1.06 -12.78 -3.69
C LYS A 272 0.19 -12.07 -4.18
N HIS A 273 0.24 -10.76 -4.00
CA HIS A 273 1.31 -9.93 -4.52
C HIS A 273 2.13 -9.29 -3.41
N PHE A 274 3.40 -9.00 -3.70
CA PHE A 274 4.28 -8.19 -2.85
C PHE A 274 5.03 -7.17 -3.70
N THR A 275 5.44 -6.05 -3.11
CA THR A 275 6.23 -5.03 -3.80
C THR A 275 7.65 -5.00 -3.26
N VAL A 276 8.65 -5.07 -4.15
CA VAL A 276 10.05 -4.91 -3.79
C VAL A 276 10.51 -3.51 -4.20
N GLY A 277 10.52 -2.59 -3.24
CA GLY A 277 11.21 -1.31 -3.41
C GLY A 277 10.32 -0.08 -3.64
N LYS A 278 10.99 1.02 -3.99
CA LYS A 278 10.43 2.39 -4.03
C LYS A 278 9.89 2.80 -5.40
N THR A 279 9.74 1.86 -6.33
CA THR A 279 9.30 2.16 -7.71
C THR A 279 7.89 2.73 -7.72
N ILE A 280 7.00 2.15 -6.93
CA ILE A 280 5.63 2.63 -6.73
C ILE A 280 5.58 3.28 -5.34
N PRO A 281 5.27 4.59 -5.22
CA PRO A 281 5.12 5.26 -3.94
C PRO A 281 4.01 4.63 -3.08
N ARG A 282 4.19 4.62 -1.75
CA ARG A 282 3.22 4.02 -0.80
C ARG A 282 1.88 4.77 -0.75
N ASP A 283 1.86 6.02 -1.20
CA ASP A 283 0.65 6.86 -1.28
C ASP A 283 -0.24 6.52 -2.49
N MET A 284 0.25 5.68 -3.41
CA MET A 284 -0.54 5.24 -4.56
C MET A 284 -1.57 4.18 -4.15
N PRO A 285 -2.70 4.06 -4.89
CA PRO A 285 -3.65 2.99 -4.66
C PRO A 285 -3.04 1.64 -5.04
N PHE A 286 -3.22 0.66 -4.16
CA PHE A 286 -2.76 -0.71 -4.36
C PHE A 286 -3.94 -1.69 -4.35
N PRO A 287 -3.79 -2.86 -5.02
CA PRO A 287 -4.77 -3.93 -4.93
C PRO A 287 -4.95 -4.44 -3.50
N GLU A 288 -6.16 -4.86 -3.14
CA GLU A 288 -6.41 -5.54 -1.87
C GLU A 288 -5.66 -6.88 -1.73
N SER A 289 -5.12 -7.40 -2.85
CA SER A 289 -4.28 -8.60 -2.86
C SER A 289 -2.80 -8.32 -2.57
N LEU A 290 -2.42 -7.07 -2.31
CA LEU A 290 -1.05 -6.71 -1.93
C LEU A 290 -0.81 -6.99 -0.45
N LEU A 291 0.25 -7.75 -0.14
CA LEU A 291 0.71 -7.99 1.23
C LEU A 291 1.08 -6.67 1.91
N ALA A 292 0.68 -6.50 3.18
CA ALA A 292 0.97 -5.30 3.94
C ALA A 292 2.48 -4.99 3.98
N PHE A 293 2.86 -3.73 3.74
CA PHE A 293 4.26 -3.30 3.66
C PHE A 293 5.06 -3.67 4.91
N SER A 294 4.47 -3.54 6.10
CA SER A 294 5.12 -3.90 7.38
C SER A 294 5.55 -5.36 7.45
N ILE A 295 4.84 -6.26 6.76
CA ILE A 295 5.14 -7.69 6.69
C ILE A 295 6.17 -7.93 5.58
N ALA A 296 5.92 -7.37 4.39
CA ALA A 296 6.79 -7.55 3.23
C ALA A 296 8.21 -7.02 3.47
N ASP A 297 8.36 -5.87 4.16
CA ASP A 297 9.66 -5.27 4.48
C ASP A 297 10.50 -6.10 5.45
N ARG A 298 9.86 -7.00 6.23
CA ARG A 298 10.53 -7.89 7.21
C ARG A 298 10.93 -9.24 6.62
N LEU A 299 10.52 -9.52 5.38
CA LEU A 299 10.79 -10.78 4.69
C LEU A 299 11.76 -10.55 3.53
N SER A 300 12.65 -11.50 3.29
CA SER A 300 13.52 -11.46 2.12
C SER A 300 12.77 -11.81 0.83
N ARG A 301 13.25 -11.32 -0.33
CA ARG A 301 12.64 -11.63 -1.63
C ARG A 301 12.58 -13.14 -1.91
N THR A 302 13.60 -13.88 -1.51
CA THR A 302 13.64 -15.35 -1.66
C THR A 302 12.57 -16.03 -0.82
N GLN A 303 12.39 -15.59 0.43
CA GLN A 303 11.33 -16.09 1.31
C GLN A 303 9.94 -15.79 0.72
N LEU A 304 9.69 -14.57 0.25
CA LEU A 304 8.41 -14.20 -0.37
C LEU A 304 8.08 -15.05 -1.61
N LEU A 305 9.07 -15.33 -2.46
CA LEU A 305 8.90 -16.20 -3.62
C LEU A 305 8.64 -17.67 -3.21
N SER A 306 9.32 -18.17 -2.17
CA SER A 306 9.09 -19.53 -1.66
C SER A 306 7.70 -19.73 -1.06
N LEU A 307 7.12 -18.65 -0.54
CA LEU A 307 5.75 -18.55 -0.06
C LEU A 307 4.73 -18.40 -1.20
N SER A 308 5.14 -18.57 -2.46
CA SER A 308 4.30 -18.45 -3.67
C SER A 308 3.69 -17.05 -3.91
N PHE A 309 4.19 -16.01 -3.25
CA PHE A 309 3.81 -14.64 -3.58
C PHE A 309 4.46 -14.20 -4.90
N GLN A 310 3.74 -13.38 -5.67
CA GLN A 310 4.21 -12.83 -6.94
C GLN A 310 4.62 -11.36 -6.78
N GLU A 311 5.68 -10.95 -7.46
CA GLU A 311 6.09 -9.55 -7.44
C GLU A 311 5.09 -8.68 -8.21
N LEU A 312 4.59 -7.61 -7.58
CA LEU A 312 3.70 -6.64 -8.21
C LEU A 312 4.50 -5.79 -9.20
N THR A 313 4.52 -6.22 -10.45
CA THR A 313 5.13 -5.45 -11.54
C THR A 313 4.32 -4.20 -11.86
N VAL A 314 4.96 -3.19 -12.44
CA VAL A 314 4.31 -1.94 -12.84
C VAL A 314 3.19 -2.18 -13.88
N ALA A 315 3.32 -3.20 -14.74
CA ALA A 315 2.25 -3.62 -15.67
C ALA A 315 1.01 -4.12 -14.92
N LEU A 316 1.19 -5.02 -13.94
CA LEU A 316 0.08 -5.57 -13.16
C LEU A 316 -0.59 -4.49 -12.30
N TRP A 317 0.21 -3.58 -11.75
CA TRP A 317 -0.29 -2.44 -11.00
C TRP A 317 -1.10 -1.47 -11.89
N LEU A 318 -0.61 -1.13 -13.08
CA LEU A 318 -1.34 -0.30 -14.03
C LEU A 318 -2.66 -0.96 -14.44
N ARG A 319 -2.63 -2.27 -14.71
CA ARG A 319 -3.83 -3.03 -15.04
C ARG A 319 -4.89 -2.92 -13.93
N TYR A 320 -4.48 -3.03 -12.67
CA TYR A 320 -5.39 -2.83 -11.53
C TYR A 320 -6.00 -1.42 -11.50
N ILE A 321 -5.20 -0.38 -11.72
CA ILE A 321 -5.68 1.02 -11.72
C ILE A 321 -6.74 1.24 -12.80
N LEU A 322 -6.56 0.63 -13.97
CA LEU A 322 -7.47 0.77 -15.10
C LEU A 322 -8.74 -0.11 -14.96
N GLU A 323 -8.63 -1.29 -14.34
CA GLU A 323 -9.74 -2.23 -14.19
C GLU A 323 -10.63 -1.94 -12.96
N ASP A 324 -10.08 -1.37 -11.87
CA ASP A 324 -10.86 -1.09 -10.67
C ASP A 324 -11.70 0.21 -10.83
N PRO A 325 -13.05 0.14 -10.78
CA PRO A 325 -13.92 1.31 -10.90
C PRO A 325 -13.67 2.35 -9.78
N LYS A 326 -13.25 1.93 -8.59
CA LYS A 326 -13.00 2.85 -7.46
C LYS A 326 -11.74 3.70 -7.67
N VAL A 327 -10.77 3.17 -8.42
CA VAL A 327 -9.49 3.83 -8.66
C VAL A 327 -9.50 4.57 -9.99
N SER A 328 -10.12 4.01 -11.01
CA SER A 328 -10.25 4.64 -12.33
C SER A 328 -10.97 5.99 -12.27
N THR A 329 -11.93 6.19 -11.36
CA THR A 329 -12.54 7.52 -11.12
C THR A 329 -11.52 8.57 -10.67
N LYS A 330 -10.43 8.17 -10.00
CA LYS A 330 -9.33 9.08 -9.64
C LYS A 330 -8.45 9.46 -10.83
N LEU A 331 -8.49 8.72 -11.93
CA LEU A 331 -7.77 9.10 -13.17
C LEU A 331 -8.32 10.40 -13.78
N LEU A 332 -9.55 10.78 -13.44
CA LEU A 332 -10.13 12.07 -13.81
C LEU A 332 -9.40 13.26 -13.16
N ASP A 333 -8.59 13.04 -12.12
CA ASP A 333 -7.75 14.08 -11.53
C ASP A 333 -6.41 14.18 -12.29
N PRO A 334 -6.10 15.36 -12.90
CA PRO A 334 -4.81 15.60 -13.57
C PRO A 334 -3.59 15.28 -12.71
N SER A 335 -3.65 15.55 -11.39
CA SER A 335 -2.54 15.34 -10.47
C SER A 335 -2.22 13.86 -10.25
N PHE A 336 -3.27 13.03 -10.21
CA PHE A 336 -3.16 11.59 -10.04
C PHE A 336 -2.63 10.93 -11.31
N SER A 337 -3.18 11.31 -12.47
CA SER A 337 -2.74 10.83 -13.78
C SER A 337 -1.27 11.16 -14.06
N GLN A 338 -0.81 12.36 -13.70
CA GLN A 338 0.61 12.70 -13.77
C GLN A 338 1.48 11.77 -12.90
N ARG A 339 1.11 11.55 -11.64
CA ARG A 339 1.86 10.64 -10.74
C ARG A 339 1.87 9.21 -11.25
N MET A 340 0.76 8.72 -11.78
CA MET A 340 0.67 7.41 -12.42
C MET A 340 1.65 7.32 -13.61
N LEU A 341 1.61 8.27 -14.55
CA LEU A 341 2.52 8.30 -15.70
C LEU A 341 3.99 8.36 -15.26
N HIS A 342 4.30 9.10 -14.19
CA HIS A 342 5.65 9.14 -13.63
C HIS A 342 6.13 7.76 -13.13
N VAL A 343 5.29 7.05 -12.37
CA VAL A 343 5.58 5.68 -11.90
C VAL A 343 5.78 4.71 -13.06
N VAL A 344 4.89 4.77 -14.07
CA VAL A 344 4.99 3.91 -15.25
C VAL A 344 6.28 4.21 -16.02
N SER A 345 6.60 5.49 -16.24
CA SER A 345 7.80 5.88 -16.98
C SER A 345 9.09 5.39 -16.32
N LYS A 346 9.19 5.44 -14.99
CA LYS A 346 10.30 4.87 -14.21
C LYS A 346 10.41 3.34 -14.36
N GLY A 347 9.29 2.64 -14.34
CA GLY A 347 9.25 1.18 -14.51
C GLY A 347 9.51 0.73 -15.94
N TYR A 348 9.14 1.54 -16.93
CA TYR A 348 9.07 1.17 -18.33
C TYR A 348 10.40 0.66 -18.87
N GLY A 349 11.53 1.30 -18.53
CA GLY A 349 12.86 0.88 -19.00
C GLY A 349 13.19 -0.58 -18.67
N ASN A 350 12.85 -1.02 -17.46
CA ASN A 350 13.16 -2.35 -16.92
C ASN A 350 12.16 -3.45 -17.31
N MET A 351 11.09 -3.11 -18.04
CA MET A 351 10.04 -4.07 -18.40
C MET A 351 10.40 -4.91 -19.65
N PRO A 352 10.00 -6.19 -19.70
CA PRO A 352 10.07 -7.00 -20.92
C PRO A 352 9.26 -6.40 -22.08
N GLN A 353 9.71 -6.62 -23.32
CA GLN A 353 9.10 -6.00 -24.52
C GLN A 353 7.61 -6.33 -24.69
N LYS A 354 7.18 -7.53 -24.31
CA LYS A 354 5.77 -7.94 -24.32
C LYS A 354 4.92 -7.09 -23.38
N HIS A 355 5.42 -6.78 -22.19
CA HIS A 355 4.68 -5.93 -21.24
C HIS A 355 4.74 -4.45 -21.60
N LYS A 356 5.80 -4.01 -22.28
CA LYS A 356 5.91 -2.64 -22.82
C LYS A 356 4.82 -2.35 -23.85
N THR A 357 4.67 -3.23 -24.84
CA THR A 357 3.62 -3.13 -25.87
C THR A 357 2.22 -3.14 -25.25
N GLU A 358 1.93 -4.12 -24.38
CA GLU A 358 0.63 -4.17 -23.67
C GLU A 358 0.35 -2.91 -22.83
N THR A 359 1.38 -2.32 -22.22
CA THR A 359 1.24 -1.08 -21.43
C THR A 359 0.87 0.11 -22.31
N VAL A 360 1.52 0.25 -23.47
CA VAL A 360 1.24 1.32 -24.43
C VAL A 360 -0.17 1.17 -25.02
N ASP A 361 -0.53 -0.03 -25.47
CA ASP A 361 -1.85 -0.31 -26.04
C ASP A 361 -2.98 0.04 -25.06
N ARG A 362 -2.80 -0.27 -23.77
CA ARG A 362 -3.78 0.07 -22.73
C ARG A 362 -3.85 1.56 -22.43
N LEU A 363 -2.71 2.25 -22.39
CA LEU A 363 -2.67 3.70 -22.09
C LEU A 363 -3.19 4.55 -23.24
N GLN A 364 -3.08 4.09 -24.49
CA GLN A 364 -3.64 4.76 -25.67
C GLN A 364 -5.17 4.83 -25.66
N LEU A 365 -5.83 3.86 -25.01
CA LEU A 365 -7.29 3.79 -24.92
C LEU A 365 -7.89 4.63 -23.79
N VAL A 366 -7.05 5.31 -22.98
CA VAL A 366 -7.46 6.00 -21.75
C VAL A 366 -7.02 7.46 -21.79
N GLU A 367 -7.91 8.37 -21.39
CA GLU A 367 -7.61 9.80 -21.21
C GLU A 367 -6.70 10.01 -19.99
N CYS A 368 -5.41 9.75 -20.16
CA CYS A 368 -4.44 9.74 -19.07
C CYS A 368 -3.43 10.90 -19.11
N VAL A 369 -3.39 11.70 -20.19
CA VAL A 369 -2.38 12.77 -20.36
C VAL A 369 -2.95 14.11 -19.90
N PRO A 370 -2.39 14.73 -18.83
CA PRO A 370 -2.76 16.08 -18.42
C PRO A 370 -2.33 17.12 -19.46
N THR A 371 -3.29 17.87 -19.99
CA THR A 371 -3.06 18.95 -20.94
C THR A 371 -3.67 20.26 -20.47
N SER A 372 -3.35 21.37 -21.13
CA SER A 372 -3.96 22.70 -20.93
C SER A 372 -5.49 22.68 -21.00
N GLN A 373 -6.08 21.71 -21.69
CA GLN A 373 -7.53 21.52 -21.86
C GLN A 373 -8.08 20.36 -21.01
N GLY A 374 -7.38 19.98 -19.95
CA GLY A 374 -7.73 18.83 -19.11
C GLY A 374 -7.10 17.53 -19.61
N LEU A 375 -7.66 16.39 -19.23
CA LEU A 375 -7.14 15.09 -19.60
C LEU A 375 -7.53 14.74 -21.04
N ARG A 376 -6.57 14.27 -21.83
CA ARG A 376 -6.78 13.85 -23.22
C ARG A 376 -6.11 12.51 -23.50
N LEU A 377 -6.55 11.87 -24.57
CA LEU A 377 -5.91 10.69 -25.15
C LEU A 377 -4.48 11.04 -25.58
N PRO A 378 -3.51 10.10 -25.48
CA PRO A 378 -2.15 10.34 -25.91
C PRO A 378 -2.05 10.88 -27.34
N GLU A 379 -2.79 10.31 -28.29
CA GLU A 379 -2.77 10.76 -29.70
C GLU A 379 -3.32 12.19 -29.92
N ALA A 380 -4.17 12.67 -29.01
CA ALA A 380 -4.75 14.00 -29.11
C ALA A 380 -3.90 15.07 -28.41
N ALA A 381 -2.87 14.68 -27.66
CA ALA A 381 -2.02 15.58 -26.89
C ALA A 381 -0.74 15.96 -27.66
N TYR A 382 -0.25 17.17 -27.41
CA TYR A 382 0.96 17.71 -28.05
C TYR A 382 2.03 18.07 -27.03
N LEU A 383 3.29 17.71 -27.31
CA LEU A 383 4.41 18.13 -26.48
C LEU A 383 4.59 19.66 -26.53
N PRO A 384 5.01 20.30 -25.41
CA PRO A 384 5.19 21.75 -25.33
C PRO A 384 6.50 22.19 -26.00
N VAL A 385 6.68 21.86 -27.28
CA VAL A 385 7.81 22.32 -28.10
C VAL A 385 7.55 23.74 -28.59
N VAL A 386 6.28 24.12 -28.78
CA VAL A 386 5.91 25.37 -29.44
C VAL A 386 4.69 26.00 -28.76
N SER A 387 4.94 27.02 -27.94
CA SER A 387 3.92 27.76 -27.18
C SER A 387 3.00 28.67 -28.02
N PHE A 388 3.11 28.63 -29.35
CA PHE A 388 2.31 29.45 -30.26
C PHE A 388 0.85 29.00 -30.34
N PHE A 389 0.57 27.71 -30.12
CA PHE A 389 -0.76 27.16 -30.19
C PHE A 389 -1.46 27.15 -28.82
N LYS A 390 -2.01 28.29 -28.39
CA LYS A 390 -2.74 28.41 -27.11
C LYS A 390 -3.97 27.51 -27.02
N ASP A 391 -4.58 27.20 -28.17
CA ASP A 391 -5.81 26.41 -28.28
C ASP A 391 -5.57 24.92 -28.55
N LEU A 392 -4.31 24.47 -28.56
CA LEU A 392 -4.01 23.04 -28.59
C LEU A 392 -3.89 22.46 -27.18
N PRO A 393 -4.27 21.18 -26.99
CA PRO A 393 -4.07 20.46 -25.73
C PRO A 393 -2.59 20.17 -25.53
N LEU A 394 -1.86 21.18 -25.05
CA LEU A 394 -0.45 21.13 -24.74
C LEU A 394 -0.26 20.37 -23.43
N VAL A 395 0.65 19.40 -23.42
CA VAL A 395 0.96 18.61 -22.23
C VAL A 395 1.42 19.53 -21.10
N HIS A 396 0.67 19.53 -20.00
CA HIS A 396 0.94 20.33 -18.81
C HIS A 396 1.34 19.39 -17.68
N LEU A 397 2.63 19.07 -17.61
CA LEU A 397 3.20 18.21 -16.58
C LEU A 397 4.16 19.01 -15.71
N ASP A 398 4.00 18.87 -14.40
CA ASP A 398 4.96 19.41 -13.44
C ASP A 398 6.29 18.63 -13.51
N LYS A 399 7.33 19.27 -14.07
CA LYS A 399 8.67 18.69 -14.20
C LYS A 399 9.43 18.58 -12.88
N THR A 400 8.94 19.19 -11.78
CA THR A 400 9.68 19.27 -10.52
C THR A 400 9.41 18.10 -9.59
N HIS A 401 8.15 17.75 -9.34
CA HIS A 401 7.79 16.70 -8.38
C HIS A 401 7.50 15.33 -9.01
N SER A 402 7.13 15.27 -10.29
CA SER A 402 6.84 14.01 -10.99
C SER A 402 7.21 14.09 -12.48
N PRO A 403 8.53 14.12 -12.80
CA PRO A 403 9.00 14.28 -14.16
C PRO A 403 8.67 13.06 -15.03
N VAL A 404 7.92 13.26 -16.10
CA VAL A 404 7.70 12.24 -17.12
C VAL A 404 8.59 12.58 -18.32
N PRO A 405 9.44 11.67 -18.80
CA PRO A 405 10.34 11.96 -19.91
C PRO A 405 9.59 12.05 -21.24
N ASP A 406 9.97 13.03 -22.06
CA ASP A 406 9.36 13.29 -23.38
C ASP A 406 9.52 12.09 -24.34
N THR A 407 10.60 11.31 -24.17
CA THR A 407 10.81 10.05 -24.90
C THR A 407 9.70 9.04 -24.64
N PHE A 408 9.24 8.93 -23.39
CA PHE A 408 8.15 8.03 -23.02
C PHE A 408 6.80 8.54 -23.54
N LEU A 409 6.56 9.86 -23.48
CA LEU A 409 5.35 10.47 -24.06
C LEU A 409 5.27 10.22 -25.57
N THR A 410 6.41 10.34 -26.28
CA THR A 410 6.48 10.02 -27.70
C THR A 410 6.15 8.54 -27.97
N THR A 411 6.63 7.61 -27.12
CA THR A 411 6.28 6.19 -27.25
C THR A 411 4.81 5.88 -26.94
N LEU A 412 4.14 6.70 -26.14
CA LEU A 412 2.70 6.58 -25.89
C LEU A 412 1.85 7.04 -27.07
N GLY A 413 2.43 7.77 -28.04
CA GLY A 413 1.71 8.35 -29.17
C GLY A 413 1.41 9.84 -29.00
N VAL A 414 1.98 10.51 -28.00
CA VAL A 414 1.90 11.98 -27.89
C VAL A 414 2.58 12.60 -29.09
N ARG A 415 1.86 13.48 -29.78
CA ARG A 415 2.33 14.11 -31.00
C ARG A 415 3.44 15.11 -30.67
N THR A 416 4.59 14.93 -31.31
CA THR A 416 5.70 15.88 -31.26
C THR A 416 5.45 17.10 -32.15
N ARG A 417 4.60 16.96 -33.18
CA ARG A 417 4.34 17.97 -34.20
C ARG A 417 2.87 18.15 -34.48
N VAL A 418 2.50 19.36 -34.88
CA VAL A 418 1.16 19.67 -35.38
C VAL A 418 1.12 19.35 -36.87
N SER A 419 0.15 18.53 -37.30
CA SER A 419 -0.03 18.20 -38.72
C SER A 419 -0.27 19.48 -39.53
N LEU A 420 0.45 19.64 -40.63
CA LEU A 420 0.39 20.82 -41.50
C LEU A 420 -1.04 21.16 -41.92
N GLU A 421 -1.90 20.17 -42.13
CA GLU A 421 -3.32 20.37 -42.46
C GLU A 421 -4.07 21.17 -41.38
N LEU A 422 -3.85 20.82 -40.11
CA LEU A 422 -4.47 21.46 -38.95
C LEU A 422 -3.94 22.88 -38.73
N VAL A 423 -2.66 23.10 -39.09
CA VAL A 423 -2.06 24.44 -39.13
C VAL A 423 -2.70 25.29 -40.23
N LEU A 424 -2.88 24.75 -41.43
CA LEU A 424 -3.42 25.52 -42.55
C LEU A 424 -4.93 25.76 -42.45
N GLU A 425 -5.70 24.82 -41.90
CA GLU A 425 -7.14 24.99 -41.64
C GLU A 425 -7.42 26.07 -40.59
N ARG A 426 -6.61 26.10 -39.52
CA ARG A 426 -6.80 27.05 -38.41
C ARG A 426 -6.13 28.41 -38.62
N LEU A 427 -5.37 28.55 -39.70
CA LEU A 427 -4.72 29.80 -40.07
C LEU A 427 -5.72 30.96 -40.24
N GLY A 428 -6.97 30.67 -40.67
CA GLY A 428 -8.01 31.67 -40.85
C GLY A 428 -8.79 32.05 -39.59
N GLU A 429 -8.71 31.25 -38.53
CA GLU A 429 -9.52 31.43 -37.30
C GLU A 429 -8.74 32.08 -36.16
N LEU A 430 -7.41 32.00 -36.18
CA LEU A 430 -6.56 32.49 -35.10
C LEU A 430 -5.63 33.62 -35.57
N ASN A 431 -5.53 34.68 -34.74
CA ASN A 431 -4.57 35.78 -34.89
C ASN A 431 -3.13 35.30 -34.61
N TRP A 432 -2.52 34.55 -35.53
CA TRP A 432 -1.16 34.03 -35.39
C TRP A 432 -0.09 35.06 -35.77
N ASN A 433 1.04 35.03 -35.05
CA ASN A 433 2.23 35.80 -35.42
C ASN A 433 2.99 35.08 -36.55
N GLN A 434 3.08 35.72 -37.71
CA GLN A 434 3.70 35.17 -38.94
C GLN A 434 5.16 34.72 -38.73
N ASP A 435 5.96 35.49 -37.99
CA ASP A 435 7.38 35.19 -37.73
C ASP A 435 7.56 33.89 -36.94
N SER A 436 6.63 33.60 -36.05
CA SER A 436 6.63 32.43 -35.18
C SER A 436 6.24 31.15 -35.94
N LEU A 437 5.27 31.27 -36.85
CA LEU A 437 4.90 30.20 -37.77
C LEU A 437 6.05 29.89 -38.73
N LEU A 438 6.69 30.92 -39.30
CA LEU A 438 7.85 30.76 -40.18
C LEU A 438 9.04 30.12 -39.45
N SER A 439 9.31 30.52 -38.21
CA SER A 439 10.37 29.93 -37.39
C SER A 439 10.10 28.45 -37.05
N TYR A 440 8.84 28.09 -36.82
CA TYR A 440 8.43 26.69 -36.62
C TYR A 440 8.59 25.85 -37.90
N LEU A 441 8.04 26.34 -39.01
CA LEU A 441 8.17 25.69 -40.32
C LEU A 441 9.64 25.55 -40.73
N ALA A 442 10.48 26.54 -40.43
CA ALA A 442 11.92 26.50 -40.66
C ALA A 442 12.63 25.43 -39.82
N GLY A 443 12.25 25.28 -38.55
CA GLY A 443 12.78 24.25 -37.66
C GLY A 443 12.39 22.81 -38.05
N GLU A 444 11.27 22.64 -38.76
CA GLU A 444 10.76 21.34 -39.20
C GLU A 444 11.02 21.03 -40.69
N MET A 445 11.81 21.86 -41.39
CA MET A 445 12.05 21.76 -42.85
C MET A 445 12.50 20.37 -43.32
N ASP A 446 13.39 19.73 -42.57
CA ASP A 446 13.98 18.43 -42.93
C ASP A 446 13.00 17.26 -42.76
N GLN A 447 11.86 17.50 -42.13
CA GLN A 447 10.95 16.47 -41.65
C GLN A 447 9.62 16.43 -42.43
N PHE A 448 9.41 17.36 -43.37
CA PHE A 448 8.25 17.40 -44.25
C PHE A 448 8.35 16.41 -45.41
N SER A 449 7.25 15.74 -45.70
CA SER A 449 7.07 14.91 -46.89
C SER A 449 6.97 15.74 -48.18
N ALA A 450 7.24 15.11 -49.33
CA ALA A 450 7.10 15.77 -50.63
C ALA A 450 5.68 16.29 -50.90
N SER A 451 4.65 15.62 -50.37
CA SER A 451 3.24 16.04 -50.44
C SER A 451 2.94 17.28 -49.60
N GLU A 452 3.54 17.41 -48.41
CA GLU A 452 3.37 18.58 -47.55
C GLU A 452 4.05 19.82 -48.15
N TRP A 453 5.23 19.64 -48.75
CA TRP A 453 5.92 20.70 -49.50
C TRP A 453 5.11 21.19 -50.71
N GLN A 454 4.43 20.29 -51.43
CA GLN A 454 3.54 20.68 -52.52
C GLN A 454 2.34 21.47 -52.00
N ARG A 455 1.80 21.10 -50.84
CA ARG A 455 0.69 21.83 -50.23
C ARG A 455 1.07 23.21 -49.74
N LEU A 456 2.22 23.36 -49.05
CA LEU A 456 2.78 24.66 -48.64
C LEU A 456 2.95 25.61 -49.83
N LYS A 457 3.34 25.11 -51.00
CA LYS A 457 3.44 25.91 -52.24
C LYS A 457 2.08 26.34 -52.79
N SER A 458 1.04 25.54 -52.57
CA SER A 458 -0.30 25.77 -53.12
C SER A 458 -1.21 26.62 -52.23
N VAL A 459 -0.98 26.62 -50.91
CA VAL A 459 -1.82 27.32 -49.95
C VAL A 459 -1.30 28.74 -49.75
N ALA A 460 -2.24 29.69 -49.69
CA ALA A 460 -1.95 31.07 -49.39
C ALA A 460 -1.94 31.24 -47.87
N PHE A 461 -0.75 31.36 -47.27
CA PHE A 461 -0.59 31.39 -45.81
C PHE A 461 0.22 32.57 -45.26
N LEU A 462 0.72 33.44 -46.14
CA LEU A 462 1.63 34.54 -45.80
C LEU A 462 0.95 35.89 -46.05
N SER A 463 1.11 36.86 -45.14
CA SER A 463 0.62 38.23 -45.35
C SER A 463 1.62 39.05 -46.17
N ALA A 464 1.11 39.88 -47.08
CA ALA A 464 1.88 40.88 -47.82
C ALA A 464 1.71 42.27 -47.21
N ASP A 465 2.71 43.13 -47.42
CA ASP A 465 2.60 44.57 -47.15
C ASP A 465 2.04 45.26 -48.42
N ASP A 466 0.73 45.49 -48.47
CA ASP A 466 0.10 46.21 -49.59
C ASP A 466 0.18 47.73 -49.30
N THR A 467 1.36 48.34 -49.46
CA THR A 467 1.53 49.80 -49.33
C THR A 467 1.17 50.54 -50.62
N PHE A 468 -0.12 50.57 -51.00
CA PHE A 468 -0.64 51.57 -51.95
C PHE A 468 -2.14 51.85 -51.73
N THR A 469 -2.46 52.90 -50.98
CA THR A 469 -3.79 53.54 -51.01
C THR A 469 -3.89 54.41 -52.26
N THR A 470 -4.85 54.09 -53.13
CA THR A 470 -5.19 54.88 -54.32
C THR A 470 -6.27 55.89 -53.95
N ASP A 471 -5.89 57.14 -53.67
CA ASP A 471 -6.82 58.27 -53.65
C ASP A 471 -6.51 59.21 -54.82
N SER A 472 -7.42 59.28 -55.79
CA SER A 472 -7.38 60.25 -56.88
C SER A 472 -8.65 61.11 -56.89
N ARG A 473 -8.45 62.44 -56.80
CA ARG A 473 -9.31 63.57 -57.24
C ARG A 473 -10.66 63.77 -56.50
N THR A 474 -11.11 64.95 -56.09
CA THR A 474 -11.01 66.30 -56.70
C THR A 474 -11.50 67.40 -55.73
N SER A 475 -10.87 68.59 -55.84
CA SER A 475 -11.41 69.96 -55.69
C SER A 475 -11.93 70.54 -54.36
N GLY A 476 -11.33 71.68 -53.96
CA GLY A 476 -12.08 72.85 -53.47
C GLY A 476 -11.47 73.68 -52.33
N SER A 477 -10.82 74.81 -52.70
CA SER A 477 -10.75 76.13 -52.00
C SER A 477 -10.31 76.21 -50.53
N ALA A 478 -9.16 76.85 -50.21
CA ALA A 478 -9.02 78.25 -49.74
C ALA A 478 -9.58 78.46 -48.30
N THR A 479 -8.89 78.95 -47.26
CA THR A 479 -8.01 80.13 -47.14
C THR A 479 -7.43 80.20 -45.71
N LEU A 480 -6.17 80.67 -45.60
CA LEU A 480 -5.58 81.66 -44.65
C LEU A 480 -5.74 81.58 -43.11
N GLY A 481 -4.57 81.72 -42.45
CA GLY A 481 -4.34 82.42 -41.17
C GLY A 481 -4.33 81.50 -39.95
N GLY A 482 -3.36 81.52 -39.02
CA GLY A 482 -2.33 82.49 -38.72
C GLY A 482 -2.15 82.53 -37.19
N ASP A 483 -0.92 82.27 -36.74
CA ASP A 483 -0.26 82.74 -35.52
C ASP A 483 -0.78 82.46 -34.09
N SER A 484 0.12 81.76 -33.37
CA SER A 484 0.84 82.19 -32.16
C SER A 484 0.14 82.34 -30.80
N ALA A 485 0.61 81.45 -29.91
CA ALA A 485 1.38 81.75 -28.69
C ALA A 485 0.72 82.35 -27.43
N ASP A 486 0.85 81.53 -26.38
CA ASP A 486 1.43 81.85 -25.07
C ASP A 486 0.61 82.37 -23.88
N ALA A 487 1.03 81.78 -22.75
CA ALA A 487 1.04 82.21 -21.35
C ALA A 487 -0.24 82.01 -20.51
N VAL A 488 -0.32 81.14 -19.48
CA VAL A 488 0.48 80.90 -18.24
C VAL A 488 -0.18 81.53 -16.99
N VAL A 489 -0.68 80.65 -16.09
CA VAL A 489 -0.61 80.67 -14.60
C VAL A 489 -1.47 81.72 -13.83
N ALA A 490 -2.09 81.50 -12.66
CA ALA A 490 -2.54 80.38 -11.79
C ALA A 490 -3.37 81.00 -10.60
N PRO A 491 -3.57 80.40 -9.40
CA PRO A 491 -4.87 80.18 -8.68
C PRO A 491 -4.95 81.05 -7.37
N PRO A 492 -5.59 80.73 -6.19
CA PRO A 492 -6.31 79.53 -5.68
C PRO A 492 -7.48 79.73 -4.65
N ALA A 493 -7.90 78.60 -4.04
CA ALA A 493 -8.55 78.34 -2.73
C ALA A 493 -10.11 78.27 -2.66
N TYR A 494 -10.76 77.09 -2.51
CA TYR A 494 -10.90 76.10 -1.41
C TYR A 494 -12.15 76.32 -0.50
N THR A 495 -13.18 75.44 -0.59
CA THR A 495 -13.68 74.57 0.50
C THR A 495 -14.91 73.69 0.11
N LYS A 496 -14.66 72.37 0.11
CA LYS A 496 -15.42 71.16 0.57
C LYS A 496 -16.85 70.78 0.09
N ASP A 497 -16.84 69.76 -0.79
CA ASP A 497 -17.38 68.39 -0.65
C ASP A 497 -18.90 68.05 -0.70
N THR A 498 -19.27 67.60 -1.92
CA THR A 498 -20.21 66.52 -2.35
C THR A 498 -21.73 66.75 -2.25
N PRO A 499 -22.58 66.20 -3.17
CA PRO A 499 -22.34 65.18 -4.20
C PRO A 499 -22.68 65.67 -5.64
N VAL A 500 -21.99 65.17 -6.68
CA VAL A 500 -22.33 65.51 -8.08
C VAL A 500 -22.76 64.26 -8.85
N GLN A 501 -24.05 64.26 -9.17
CA GLN A 501 -24.72 63.51 -10.21
C GLN A 501 -24.80 64.38 -11.47
N ASN A 502 -24.87 63.74 -12.64
CA ASN A 502 -25.12 64.24 -14.03
C ASN A 502 -23.90 64.28 -14.95
N PRO A 503 -24.09 64.20 -16.28
CA PRO A 503 -24.83 63.23 -17.10
C PRO A 503 -23.90 62.73 -18.26
N PRO A 504 -24.34 61.94 -19.25
CA PRO A 504 -23.50 60.96 -19.92
C PRO A 504 -22.47 61.58 -20.88
N SER A 505 -21.24 61.09 -20.78
CA SER A 505 -20.14 61.33 -21.69
C SER A 505 -20.44 60.78 -23.08
N ARG A 506 -20.48 61.71 -24.04
CA ARG A 506 -20.56 61.49 -25.49
C ARG A 506 -19.29 60.76 -25.93
N VAL A 507 -19.37 59.43 -25.99
CA VAL A 507 -18.30 58.56 -26.46
C VAL A 507 -17.95 58.96 -27.90
N LEU A 508 -16.73 59.47 -28.06
CA LEU A 508 -16.03 59.52 -29.33
C LEU A 508 -16.04 58.09 -29.89
N ARG A 509 -16.88 57.84 -30.89
CA ARG A 509 -16.70 56.75 -31.84
C ARG A 509 -15.37 57.02 -32.54
N GLU A 510 -14.28 56.57 -31.93
CA GLU A 510 -13.13 56.16 -32.71
C GLU A 510 -13.64 55.10 -33.68
N ARG A 511 -13.67 55.49 -34.96
CA ARG A 511 -13.81 54.54 -36.05
C ARG A 511 -12.65 53.57 -35.88
N THR A 512 -12.92 52.41 -35.31
CA THR A 512 -12.11 51.21 -35.56
C THR A 512 -12.09 51.05 -37.06
N ALA A 513 -11.02 51.54 -37.69
CA ALA A 513 -10.65 51.09 -39.02
C ALA A 513 -10.45 49.58 -38.86
N THR A 514 -11.47 48.82 -39.25
CA THR A 514 -11.32 47.41 -39.53
C THR A 514 -10.25 47.35 -40.61
N LEU A 515 -9.02 47.03 -40.22
CA LEU A 515 -7.99 46.55 -41.15
C LEU A 515 -8.68 45.52 -42.05
N PRO A 516 -8.57 45.62 -43.38
CA PRO A 516 -9.06 44.56 -44.25
C PRO A 516 -8.42 43.25 -43.76
N PRO A 517 -9.14 42.11 -43.79
CA PRO A 517 -8.56 40.84 -43.42
C PRO A 517 -7.26 40.69 -44.21
N SER A 518 -6.14 40.55 -43.52
CA SER A 518 -4.82 40.44 -44.13
C SER A 518 -4.91 39.39 -45.22
N ARG A 519 -4.93 39.83 -46.48
CA ARG A 519 -5.12 38.91 -47.59
C ARG A 519 -3.91 37.99 -47.57
N MET A 520 -4.14 36.70 -47.36
CA MET A 520 -3.07 35.71 -47.38
C MET A 520 -2.70 35.42 -48.83
N TYR A 521 -1.40 35.28 -49.09
CA TYR A 521 -0.81 35.06 -50.40
C TYR A 521 0.01 33.76 -50.40
N ARG A 522 0.15 33.17 -51.58
CA ARG A 522 1.02 31.99 -51.77
C ARG A 522 2.48 32.39 -51.74
N ALA A 523 3.36 31.46 -51.37
CA ALA A 523 4.79 31.72 -51.33
C ALA A 523 5.39 32.14 -52.69
N ASN A 524 4.79 31.71 -53.81
CA ASN A 524 5.21 32.10 -55.17
C ASN A 524 4.65 33.45 -55.64
N GLU A 525 3.76 34.07 -54.89
CA GLU A 525 3.14 35.37 -55.18
C GLU A 525 3.82 36.52 -54.42
N LEU A 526 4.80 36.19 -53.57
CA LEU A 526 5.51 37.11 -52.71
C LEU A 526 6.98 37.21 -53.08
N TYR A 527 7.49 38.44 -53.07
CA TYR A 527 8.89 38.76 -53.28
C TYR A 527 9.60 38.95 -51.93
N THR A 528 10.92 38.72 -51.92
CA THR A 528 11.75 39.06 -50.76
C THR A 528 11.71 40.58 -50.53
N PRO A 529 11.64 41.05 -49.28
CA PRO A 529 11.62 42.48 -48.99
C PRO A 529 13.00 43.09 -49.27
N THR A 530 13.23 43.49 -50.52
CA THR A 530 14.35 44.34 -50.92
C THR A 530 13.84 45.73 -51.24
N VAL A 531 14.70 46.74 -51.07
CA VAL A 531 14.38 48.15 -51.38
C VAL A 531 13.93 48.31 -52.84
N GLU A 532 14.46 47.49 -53.75
CA GLU A 532 14.08 47.49 -55.16
C GLU A 532 12.67 46.92 -55.37
N HIS A 533 12.30 45.84 -54.67
CA HIS A 533 10.97 45.23 -54.80
C HIS A 533 9.86 46.11 -54.21
N SER A 534 10.14 46.83 -53.13
CA SER A 534 9.19 47.79 -52.57
C SER A 534 9.01 49.02 -53.47
N LEU A 535 10.08 49.51 -54.11
CA LEU A 535 10.01 50.60 -55.09
C LEU A 535 9.26 50.22 -56.38
N LEU A 536 9.35 48.95 -56.79
CA LEU A 536 8.67 48.43 -57.98
C LEU A 536 7.19 48.07 -57.75
N GLY A 537 6.67 48.27 -56.53
CA GLY A 537 5.29 47.93 -56.17
C GLY A 537 5.01 46.44 -56.18
N LEU A 538 6.05 45.60 -56.03
CA LEU A 538 5.91 44.16 -55.94
C LEU A 538 5.44 43.79 -54.52
N ARG A 539 4.58 42.78 -54.43
CA ARG A 539 4.06 42.30 -53.13
C ARG A 539 5.20 41.64 -52.35
N THR A 540 5.65 42.28 -51.28
CA THR A 540 6.74 41.78 -50.44
C THR A 540 6.21 41.08 -49.19
N LEU A 541 6.93 40.04 -48.75
CA LEU A 541 6.60 39.29 -47.53
C LEU A 541 6.77 40.17 -46.28
N MET A 542 5.75 40.18 -45.41
CA MET A 542 5.83 40.83 -44.09
C MET A 542 6.77 40.05 -43.16
N TRP A 543 7.98 40.54 -42.96
CA TRP A 543 8.82 40.16 -41.81
C TRP A 543 8.51 41.12 -40.67
N GLY A 544 8.12 40.64 -39.50
CA GLY A 544 7.90 41.51 -38.35
C GLY A 544 9.13 42.39 -38.13
N SER A 545 8.92 43.69 -38.04
CA SER A 545 9.97 44.67 -37.75
C SER A 545 10.56 44.40 -36.37
N GLY A 546 11.56 43.52 -36.32
CA GLY A 546 12.63 43.59 -35.35
C GLY A 546 13.53 44.74 -35.76
N ASN A 547 13.69 45.71 -34.87
CA ASN A 547 14.58 46.86 -34.97
C ASN A 547 15.78 46.65 -35.90
N GLY A 548 16.01 47.66 -36.74
CA GLY A 548 17.04 47.67 -37.76
C GLY A 548 18.37 47.06 -37.30
N ALA A 549 18.83 46.10 -38.09
CA ALA A 549 20.24 45.91 -38.33
C ALA A 549 20.40 45.74 -39.85
N SER A 550 21.17 46.64 -40.41
CA SER A 550 21.59 46.73 -41.80
C SER A 550 22.32 45.48 -42.29
N ALA A 551 22.39 45.39 -43.62
CA ALA A 551 23.49 44.89 -44.45
C ALA A 551 24.77 44.41 -43.73
#